data_AF-A0A382UVV9-F1
#
_entry.id   AF-A0A382UVV9-F1
#
_cell.length_a   1.000
_cell.length_b   1.000
_cell.length_c   1.000
_cell.angle_alpha   90.00
_cell.angle_beta   90.00
_cell.angle_gamma   90.00
#
_symmetry.space_group_name_H-M   'P 1'
#
loop_
_entity.id
_entity.type
_entity.pdbx_description
1 polymer ?
#
loop_
_entity_poly.entity_id
_entity_poly.type
_entity_poly.pdbx_seq_one_letter_code
_entity_poly.pdbx_strand_id
1 'polypeptide(L)' 'MRAKEILKLPSIEIGDEILVGKFKNRRATVTGFTKDEHNQPVVLTNKGKHNVFKGRIVKLMDK' A
#
# COMPACT_ATOMS: atom_id res chain seq x y z
N MET A 1 -23.02 -11.57 9.78
CA MET A 1 -22.63 -11.01 8.46
C MET A 1 -21.77 -12.03 7.74
N ARG A 2 -22.16 -12.51 6.56
CA ARG A 2 -21.31 -13.40 5.74
C ARG A 2 -20.18 -12.56 5.15
N ALA A 3 -18.93 -12.98 5.34
CA ALA A 3 -17.79 -12.33 4.71
C ALA A 3 -17.87 -12.52 3.19
N LYS A 4 -17.53 -11.49 2.41
CA LYS A 4 -17.36 -11.62 0.96
C LYS A 4 -16.10 -12.45 0.69
N GLU A 5 -16.19 -13.37 -0.27
CA GLU A 5 -15.07 -14.22 -0.66
C GLU A 5 -13.94 -13.44 -1.35
N ILE A 6 -14.28 -12.36 -2.07
CA ILE A 6 -13.33 -11.56 -2.86
C ILE A 6 -13.50 -10.07 -2.58
N LEU A 7 -12.39 -9.39 -2.27
CA LEU A 7 -12.31 -7.93 -2.14
C LEU A 7 -11.65 -7.35 -3.40
N LYS A 8 -12.38 -6.51 -4.15
CA LYS A 8 -11.80 -5.68 -5.21
C LYS A 8 -11.37 -4.35 -4.62
N LEU A 9 -10.07 -4.05 -4.71
CA LEU A 9 -9.52 -2.78 -4.24
C LEU A 9 -9.71 -1.69 -5.30
N PRO A 10 -9.86 -0.42 -4.88
CA PRO A 10 -9.81 0.70 -5.80
C PRO A 10 -8.41 0.85 -6.42
N SER A 11 -8.35 1.33 -7.65
CA SER A 11 -7.09 1.71 -8.29
C SER A 11 -6.51 2.95 -7.61
N ILE A 12 -5.20 2.95 -7.36
CA ILE A 12 -4.46 4.11 -6.85
C ILE A 12 -3.59 4.62 -7.98
N GLU A 13 -3.63 5.91 -8.26
CA GLU A 13 -2.87 6.54 -9.34
C GLU A 13 -1.76 7.44 -8.79
N ILE A 14 -0.84 7.85 -9.68
CA ILE A 14 0.21 8.81 -9.32
C ILE A 14 -0.45 10.19 -9.21
N GLY A 15 -0.20 10.89 -8.10
CA GLY A 15 -0.85 12.17 -7.78
C GLY A 15 -1.91 12.08 -6.68
N ASP A 16 -2.37 10.87 -6.32
CA ASP A 16 -3.31 10.69 -5.22
C ASP A 16 -2.70 11.06 -3.86
N GLU A 17 -3.52 11.53 -2.93
CA GLU A 17 -3.12 11.78 -1.55
C GLU A 17 -3.44 10.58 -0.66
N ILE A 18 -2.42 10.13 0.09
CA ILE A 18 -2.56 9.07 1.08
C ILE A 18 -2.19 9.56 2.47
N LEU A 19 -2.85 8.97 3.47
CA LEU A 19 -2.58 9.23 4.87
C LEU A 19 -1.60 8.19 5.44
N VAL A 20 -0.42 8.67 5.86
CA VAL A 20 0.69 7.83 6.30
C VAL A 20 1.03 8.03 7.78
N GLY A 21 1.83 7.11 8.33
CA GLY A 21 2.30 7.12 9.72
C GLY A 21 1.55 6.18 10.68
N LYS A 22 1.97 6.15 11.95
CA LYS A 22 1.37 5.28 12.99
C LYS A 22 -0.13 5.55 13.16
N PHE A 23 -0.50 6.83 13.22
CA PHE A 23 -1.87 7.31 13.43
C PHE A 23 -2.61 7.70 12.15
N LYS A 24 -1.97 7.59 10.96
CA LYS A 24 -2.55 7.98 9.66
C LYS A 24 -3.07 9.43 9.60
N ASN A 25 -2.35 10.38 10.20
CA ASN A 25 -2.72 11.81 10.19
C ASN A 25 -1.85 12.65 9.25
N ARG A 26 -0.85 12.05 8.60
CA ARG A 26 0.09 12.77 7.74
C ARG A 26 -0.30 12.57 6.28
N ARG A 27 -0.67 13.65 5.59
CA ARG A 27 -0.90 13.63 4.13
C ARG A 27 0.42 13.49 3.38
N ALA A 28 0.47 12.60 2.40
CA ALA A 28 1.59 12.38 1.50
C ALA A 28 1.06 12.13 0.08
N THR A 29 1.74 12.65 -0.93
CA THR A 29 1.34 12.51 -2.33
C THR A 29 2.06 11.33 -2.95
N VAL A 30 1.33 10.47 -3.65
CA VAL A 30 1.88 9.32 -4.37
C VAL A 30 2.69 9.80 -5.56
N THR A 31 3.98 9.44 -5.59
CA THR A 31 4.90 9.75 -6.69
C THR A 31 5.20 8.52 -7.56
N GLY A 32 4.92 7.31 -7.06
CA GLY A 32 5.09 6.08 -7.82
C GLY A 32 4.86 4.82 -6.98
N PHE A 33 5.08 3.66 -7.61
CA PHE A 33 4.92 2.36 -6.99
C PHE A 33 6.18 1.52 -7.20
N THR A 34 6.54 0.73 -6.20
CA THR A 34 7.65 -0.23 -6.26
C THR A 34 7.30 -1.50 -5.49
N LYS A 35 8.21 -2.47 -5.48
CA LYS A 35 8.13 -3.67 -4.64
C LYS A 35 9.23 -3.66 -3.60
N ASP A 36 8.95 -4.21 -2.42
CA ASP A 36 9.99 -4.49 -1.42
C ASP A 36 10.73 -5.80 -1.69
N GLU A 37 11.69 -6.12 -0.83
CA GLU A 37 12.50 -7.34 -0.86
C GLU A 37 11.68 -8.63 -0.69
N HIS A 38 10.42 -8.52 -0.26
CA HIS A 38 9.49 -9.64 -0.16
C HIS A 38 8.40 -9.59 -1.23
N ASN A 39 8.68 -8.92 -2.35
CA ASN A 39 7.78 -8.78 -3.49
C ASN A 39 6.43 -8.12 -3.16
N GLN A 40 6.34 -7.37 -2.04
CA GLN A 40 5.13 -6.66 -1.64
C GLN A 40 5.07 -5.25 -2.19
N PRO A 41 3.87 -4.75 -2.53
CA PRO A 41 3.72 -3.42 -3.11
C PRO A 41 3.99 -2.31 -2.08
N VAL A 42 4.84 -1.38 -2.49
CA VAL A 42 5.23 -0.19 -1.73
C VAL A 42 4.91 1.06 -2.54
N VAL A 43 4.26 2.02 -1.90
CA VAL A 43 4.00 3.34 -2.46
C VAL A 43 5.20 4.24 -2.20
N LEU A 44 5.72 4.84 -3.26
CA LEU A 44 6.67 5.94 -3.16
C LEU A 44 5.86 7.22 -3.01
N THR A 45 6.18 8.00 -1.99
CA THR A 45 5.59 9.32 -1.77
C THR A 45 6.66 10.38 -1.65
N ASN A 46 6.24 11.64 -1.75
CA ASN A 46 7.10 12.79 -1.45
C ASN A 46 7.68 12.78 -0.02
N LYS A 47 7.15 11.96 0.89
CA LYS A 47 7.59 11.85 2.28
C LYS A 47 8.26 10.51 2.61
N GLY A 48 8.60 9.73 1.59
CA GLY A 48 9.30 8.46 1.71
C GLY A 48 8.52 7.26 1.17
N LYS A 49 9.10 6.08 1.36
CA LYS A 49 8.50 4.80 0.96
C LYS A 49 7.54 4.30 2.03
N HIS A 50 6.34 3.86 1.64
CA HIS A 50 5.31 3.36 2.54
C HIS A 50 4.65 2.11 2.00
N ASN A 51 4.53 1.06 2.82
CA ASN A 51 3.88 -0.18 2.41
C ASN A 51 2.38 0.04 2.23
N VAL A 52 1.81 -0.45 1.12
CA VAL A 52 0.37 -0.38 0.84
C VAL A 52 -0.41 -1.13 1.92
N PHE A 53 0.09 -2.32 2.27
CA PHE A 53 -0.47 -3.17 3.29
C PHE A 53 0.48 -3.24 4.48
N LYS A 54 -0.05 -3.05 5.70
CA LYS A 54 0.71 -3.30 6.93
C LYS A 54 0.88 -4.80 7.20
N GLY A 55 -0.10 -5.60 6.78
CA GLY A 55 -0.03 -7.06 6.85
C GLY A 55 0.71 -7.63 5.64
N ARG A 56 1.31 -8.81 5.81
CA ARG A 56 2.00 -9.52 4.73
C ARG A 56 1.03 -10.44 4.00
N ILE A 57 1.02 -10.38 2.67
CA ILE A 57 0.28 -11.33 1.84
C ILE A 57 1.22 -12.49 1.52
N VAL A 58 0.99 -13.65 2.14
CA VAL A 58 1.85 -14.84 1.98
C VAL A 58 2.01 -15.24 0.51
N LYS A 59 0.97 -15.07 -0.31
CA LYS A 59 1.01 -15.33 -1.76
C LYS A 59 2.07 -14.50 -2.52
N LEU A 60 2.43 -13.32 -1.99
CA LEU A 60 3.39 -12.42 -2.61
C LEU A 60 4.82 -12.59 -2.06
N MET A 61 5.01 -13.37 -0.99
CA MET A 61 6.33 -13.60 -0.41
C MET A 61 7.13 -14.58 -1.26
N ASP A 62 8.46 -14.46 -1.24
CA ASP A 62 9.35 -15.44 -1.86
C ASP A 62 9.16 -16.82 -1.20
N LYS A 63 9.24 -17.88 -2.02
CA LYS A 63 9.11 -19.27 -1.58
C LYS A 63 10.36 -19.76 -0.86
#